data_AF-B6E441-F1
#
_entry.id   AF-B6E441-F1
#
_cell.length_a   1.000
_cell.length_b   1.000
_cell.length_c   1.000
_cell.angle_alpha   90.00
_cell.angle_beta   90.00
_cell.angle_gamma   90.00
#
_symmetry.space_group_name_H-M   'P 1'
#
loop_
_entity.id
_entity.type
_entity.pdbx_description
1 polymer ?
#
loop_
_entity_poly.entity_id
_entity_poly.type
_entity_poly.pdbx_seq_one_letter_code
_entity_poly.pdbx_strand_id
1 'polypeptide(L)'
;MANREDELRNCVVCGDQATGYHFNALTCEGCKGFFRRTVSKSIGPTCPFAGSCEVSKIQRRHCPACRLQKCLDAGMRKDMILSAEALALRRAKQAQRRAQQTPMQLSNEQEELIQTLLGAHTRHMGTMFEQFVQFRPPAHLFIHHQPLPTLAPVLPLVTHFADVNTFMVQQVIKFTKDLPVFRSLPIEDQISLLKGAAVEICHIVLNTTFCLQTQNFLCGPLRYTIEDAARVGFQVEFLELLFHFHGTLRKLQLQEPEYVLLAAMALFSPDRPGVTQRHEIDQLQEEMALTLQSYIKGQQQRPRDRFLYAKLLGLLAELRSINEAYGYQIQHIQGLSAMMPLLQEICS
;
A
#
# COMPACT_ATOMS: atom_id res chain seq x y z
N MET A 1 25.66 21.03 -9.85
CA MET A 1 26.82 21.25 -10.73
C MET A 1 26.75 20.22 -11.85
N ALA A 2 26.49 20.67 -13.08
CA ALA A 2 26.35 19.81 -14.25
C ALA A 2 27.71 19.16 -14.57
N ASN A 3 27.72 17.83 -14.69
CA ASN A 3 28.92 17.06 -14.98
C ASN A 3 29.44 17.39 -16.38
N ARG A 4 30.75 17.67 -16.44
CA ARG A 4 31.53 17.82 -17.66
C ARG A 4 31.57 16.49 -18.42
N GLU A 5 31.64 16.58 -19.76
CA GLU A 5 31.72 15.50 -20.77
C GLU A 5 30.39 15.06 -21.44
N ASP A 6 29.66 16.01 -22.03
CA ASP A 6 28.92 15.70 -23.28
C ASP A 6 29.86 15.96 -24.46
N GLU A 7 30.95 15.18 -24.55
CA GLU A 7 31.65 15.07 -25.83
C GLU A 7 30.65 14.53 -26.84
N LEU A 8 30.37 15.30 -27.90
CA LEU A 8 29.56 14.89 -29.04
C LEU A 8 30.15 13.61 -29.65
N ARG A 9 29.73 12.47 -29.11
CA ARG A 9 30.14 11.14 -29.52
C ARG A 9 29.53 10.87 -30.89
N ASN A 10 30.37 10.99 -31.92
CA ASN A 10 29.95 10.78 -33.29
C ASN A 10 29.96 9.28 -33.63
N CYS A 11 28.96 8.87 -34.41
CA CYS A 11 28.85 7.52 -34.96
C CYS A 11 30.05 7.24 -35.86
N VAL A 12 30.86 6.25 -35.49
CA VAL A 12 32.11 5.90 -36.21
C VAL A 12 31.87 5.47 -37.68
N VAL A 13 30.63 5.16 -38.05
CA VAL A 13 30.27 4.76 -39.42
C VAL A 13 29.91 5.96 -40.31
N CYS A 14 29.14 6.93 -39.81
CA CYS A 14 28.57 7.98 -40.67
C CYS A 14 28.70 9.41 -40.13
N GLY A 15 29.30 9.60 -38.96
CA GLY A 15 29.48 10.91 -38.34
C GLY A 15 28.20 11.54 -37.76
N ASP A 16 27.05 10.86 -37.83
CA ASP A 16 25.81 11.27 -37.14
C ASP A 16 25.95 11.11 -35.62
N GLN A 17 25.09 11.72 -34.82
CA GLN A 17 25.17 11.61 -33.36
C GLN A 17 24.96 10.16 -32.91
N ALA A 18 25.90 9.60 -32.13
CA ALA A 18 25.80 8.25 -31.61
C ALA A 18 24.83 8.20 -30.43
N THR A 19 24.07 7.10 -30.33
CA THR A 19 23.15 6.86 -29.21
C THR A 19 23.71 5.87 -28.20
N GLY A 20 24.89 5.31 -28.47
CA GLY A 20 25.59 4.37 -27.60
C GLY A 20 26.35 3.32 -28.40
N TYR A 21 26.87 2.32 -27.69
CA TYR A 21 27.52 1.15 -28.30
C TYR A 21 26.45 0.17 -28.76
N HIS A 22 26.43 -0.13 -30.06
CA HIS A 22 25.55 -1.14 -30.65
C HIS A 22 26.39 -2.17 -31.38
N PHE A 23 26.21 -3.44 -31.03
CA PHE A 23 26.96 -4.56 -31.62
C PHE A 23 28.48 -4.36 -31.56
N ASN A 24 28.99 -3.80 -30.45
CA ASN A 24 30.42 -3.50 -30.19
C ASN A 24 31.01 -2.24 -30.86
N ALA A 25 30.20 -1.37 -31.47
CA ALA A 25 30.69 -0.09 -31.98
C ALA A 25 29.79 1.10 -31.58
N LEU A 26 30.41 2.25 -31.30
CA LEU A 26 29.73 3.50 -30.97
C LEU A 26 29.01 4.04 -32.21
N THR A 27 27.69 3.83 -32.31
CA THR A 27 26.93 4.14 -33.52
C THR A 27 25.61 4.83 -33.23
N CYS A 28 25.02 5.44 -34.27
CA CYS A 28 23.67 5.98 -34.23
C CYS A 28 22.61 4.89 -34.45
N GLU A 29 21.35 5.16 -34.09
CA GLU A 29 20.23 4.24 -34.34
C GLU A 29 20.08 3.86 -35.82
N GLY A 30 20.42 4.78 -36.74
CA GLY A 30 20.39 4.53 -38.17
C GLY A 30 21.36 3.43 -38.61
N CYS A 31 22.60 3.43 -38.11
CA CYS A 31 23.61 2.41 -38.45
C CYS A 31 23.40 1.10 -37.69
N LYS A 32 22.96 1.16 -36.43
CA LYS A 32 22.47 -0.01 -35.68
C LYS A 32 21.38 -0.77 -36.43
N GLY A 33 20.31 -0.06 -36.83
CA GLY A 33 19.18 -0.67 -37.53
C GLY A 33 19.56 -1.21 -38.90
N PHE A 34 20.45 -0.50 -39.62
CA PHE A 34 20.98 -0.95 -40.91
C PHE A 34 21.81 -2.23 -40.76
N PHE A 35 22.80 -2.25 -39.87
CA PHE A 35 23.67 -3.42 -39.65
C PHE A 35 22.85 -4.67 -39.31
N ARG A 36 21.92 -4.54 -38.34
CA ARG A 36 21.03 -5.62 -37.91
C ARG A 36 20.22 -6.25 -39.06
N ARG A 37 19.76 -5.45 -40.03
CA ARG A 37 18.94 -5.93 -41.15
C ARG A 37 19.76 -6.49 -42.31
N THR A 38 21.00 -6.06 -42.45
CA THR A 38 21.79 -6.31 -43.67
C THR A 38 22.83 -7.40 -43.47
N VAL A 39 23.49 -7.48 -42.31
CA VAL A 39 24.62 -8.42 -42.05
C VAL A 39 24.20 -9.90 -42.01
N SER A 40 22.90 -10.16 -41.80
CA SER A 40 22.34 -11.51 -41.73
C SER A 40 21.73 -12.00 -43.05
N LYS A 41 21.76 -11.21 -44.13
CA LYS A 41 21.27 -11.64 -45.45
C LYS A 41 22.27 -12.60 -46.10
N SER A 42 21.77 -13.62 -46.78
CA SER A 42 22.59 -14.57 -47.56
C SER A 42 23.28 -13.91 -48.74
N ILE A 43 22.60 -12.95 -49.38
CA ILE A 43 23.13 -12.12 -50.45
C ILE A 43 23.30 -10.70 -49.90
N GLY A 44 24.56 -10.30 -49.72
CA GLY A 44 24.92 -8.94 -49.32
C GLY A 44 24.70 -7.92 -50.45
N PRO A 45 24.59 -6.63 -50.12
CA PRO A 45 24.53 -5.58 -51.14
C PRO A 45 25.85 -5.47 -51.90
N THR A 46 25.78 -5.31 -53.21
CA THR A 46 26.94 -5.03 -54.07
C THR A 46 27.07 -3.53 -54.30
N CYS A 47 28.31 -3.02 -54.36
CA CYS A 47 28.55 -1.62 -54.71
C CYS A 47 28.28 -1.43 -56.21
N PRO A 48 27.44 -0.47 -56.63
CA PRO A 48 27.26 -0.16 -58.06
C PRO A 48 28.36 0.75 -58.61
N PHE A 49 29.39 1.05 -57.82
CA PHE A 49 30.49 1.95 -58.12
C PHE A 49 31.84 1.22 -57.90
N ALA A 50 32.88 1.93 -57.46
CA ALA A 50 34.24 1.41 -57.26
C ALA A 50 34.50 0.78 -55.87
N GLY A 51 33.49 0.58 -55.03
CA GLY A 51 33.65 -0.01 -53.69
C GLY A 51 34.23 0.92 -52.62
N SER A 52 34.42 2.21 -52.93
CA SER A 52 35.04 3.22 -52.06
C SER A 52 34.12 4.42 -51.76
N CYS A 53 32.80 4.23 -51.79
CA CYS A 53 31.84 5.32 -51.60
C CYS A 53 31.95 5.94 -50.20
N GLU A 54 31.92 7.28 -50.14
CA GLU A 54 31.89 8.00 -48.87
C GLU A 54 30.60 7.71 -48.09
N VAL A 55 30.74 7.46 -46.79
CA VAL A 55 29.63 7.21 -45.87
C VAL A 55 29.57 8.31 -44.83
N SER A 56 28.65 9.26 -45.03
CA SER A 56 28.33 10.38 -44.14
C SER A 56 26.84 10.37 -43.73
N LYS A 57 26.43 11.21 -42.78
CA LYS A 57 25.02 11.31 -42.31
C LYS A 57 24.04 11.51 -43.47
N ILE A 58 24.45 12.33 -44.44
CA ILE A 58 23.67 12.68 -45.63
C ILE A 58 23.72 11.54 -46.65
N GLN A 59 24.92 10.98 -46.89
CA GLN A 59 25.12 10.07 -48.02
C GLN A 59 25.05 8.57 -47.69
N ARG A 60 24.88 8.18 -46.42
CA ARG A 60 24.79 6.77 -45.97
C ARG A 60 23.64 5.93 -46.56
N ARG A 61 22.81 6.49 -47.45
CA ARG A 61 21.77 5.74 -48.18
C ARG A 61 22.17 5.39 -49.62
N HIS A 62 23.20 6.04 -50.19
CA HIS A 62 23.59 5.89 -51.60
C HIS A 62 24.19 4.51 -51.92
N CYS A 63 25.02 3.97 -51.02
CA CYS A 63 25.64 2.66 -51.22
C CYS A 63 25.51 1.80 -49.96
N PRO A 64 24.56 0.86 -49.91
CA PRO A 64 24.44 -0.08 -48.81
C PRO A 64 25.68 -0.99 -48.66
N ALA A 65 26.38 -1.31 -49.75
CA ALA A 65 27.60 -2.14 -49.71
C ALA A 65 28.73 -1.47 -48.94
N CYS A 66 29.13 -0.25 -49.33
CA CYS A 66 30.19 0.49 -48.65
C CYS A 66 29.80 0.83 -47.20
N ARG A 67 28.51 1.06 -46.93
CA ARG A 67 28.03 1.27 -45.56
C ARG A 67 28.14 0.01 -44.70
N LEU A 68 27.81 -1.17 -45.24
CA LEU A 68 27.94 -2.43 -44.50
C LEU A 68 29.41 -2.74 -44.22
N GLN A 69 30.27 -2.54 -45.22
CA GLN A 69 31.71 -2.71 -45.06
C GLN A 69 32.24 -1.81 -43.94
N LYS A 70 31.90 -0.51 -43.97
CA LYS A 70 32.30 0.43 -42.92
C LYS A 70 31.74 0.09 -41.52
N CYS A 71 30.56 -0.55 -41.43
CA CYS A 71 30.07 -1.09 -40.16
C CYS A 71 30.98 -2.22 -39.63
N LEU A 72 31.41 -3.14 -40.50
CA LEU A 72 32.30 -4.24 -40.13
C LEU A 72 33.70 -3.73 -39.76
N ASP A 73 34.24 -2.80 -40.55
CA ASP A 73 35.55 -2.16 -40.29
C ASP A 73 35.55 -1.38 -38.97
N ALA A 74 34.40 -0.79 -38.61
CA ALA A 74 34.18 -0.15 -37.32
C ALA A 74 34.04 -1.14 -36.13
N GLY A 75 34.14 -2.45 -36.37
CA GLY A 75 34.07 -3.48 -35.33
C GLY A 75 32.66 -3.93 -34.95
N MET A 76 31.64 -3.65 -35.79
CA MET A 76 30.29 -4.17 -35.54
C MET A 76 30.24 -5.69 -35.74
N ARG A 77 29.73 -6.40 -34.74
CA ARG A 77 29.77 -7.85 -34.62
C ARG A 77 28.42 -8.51 -34.89
N LYS A 78 28.36 -9.40 -35.89
CA LYS A 78 27.13 -10.14 -36.25
C LYS A 78 26.67 -11.09 -35.15
N ASP A 79 27.60 -11.71 -34.43
CA ASP A 79 27.33 -12.64 -33.33
C ASP A 79 26.68 -11.97 -32.10
N MET A 80 26.75 -10.64 -32.01
CA MET A 80 26.01 -9.85 -31.02
C MET A 80 24.53 -9.60 -31.40
N ILE A 81 24.10 -10.04 -32.59
CA ILE A 81 22.70 -10.02 -33.00
C ILE A 81 22.04 -11.34 -32.56
N LEU A 82 21.03 -11.23 -31.68
CA LEU A 82 20.23 -12.37 -31.26
C LEU A 82 19.65 -13.11 -32.49
N SER A 83 19.79 -14.43 -32.51
CA SER A 83 19.15 -15.28 -33.52
C SER A 83 17.62 -15.16 -33.46
N ALA A 84 16.96 -15.50 -34.56
CA ALA A 84 15.49 -15.54 -34.61
C ALA A 84 14.92 -16.46 -33.52
N GLU A 85 15.58 -17.60 -33.29
CA GLU A 85 15.25 -18.57 -32.23
C GLU A 85 15.42 -17.96 -30.83
N ALA A 86 16.55 -17.28 -30.55
CA ALA A 86 16.76 -16.63 -29.26
C ALA A 86 15.75 -15.51 -28.99
N LEU A 87 15.36 -14.76 -30.04
CA LEU A 87 14.33 -13.73 -29.93
C LEU A 87 12.94 -14.34 -29.71
N ALA A 88 12.62 -15.43 -30.40
CA ALA A 88 11.39 -16.19 -30.22
C ALA A 88 11.29 -16.78 -28.80
N LEU A 89 12.38 -17.37 -28.30
CA LEU A 89 12.47 -17.89 -26.93
C LEU A 89 12.29 -16.78 -25.89
N ARG A 90 12.89 -15.61 -26.11
CA ARG A 90 12.73 -14.45 -25.22
C ARG A 90 11.30 -13.92 -25.22
N ARG A 91 10.65 -13.85 -26.40
CA ARG A 91 9.23 -13.48 -26.53
C ARG A 91 8.32 -14.51 -25.88
N ALA A 92 8.60 -15.81 -26.06
CA ALA A 92 7.85 -16.89 -25.43
C ALA A 92 7.96 -16.85 -23.90
N LYS A 93 9.17 -16.70 -23.34
CA LYS A 93 9.36 -16.51 -21.89
C LYS A 93 8.64 -15.27 -21.36
N GLN A 94 8.61 -14.18 -22.13
CA GLN A 94 7.89 -12.96 -21.75
C GLN A 94 6.37 -13.13 -21.83
N ALA A 95 5.87 -13.84 -22.86
CA ALA A 95 4.46 -14.18 -23.00
C ALA A 95 4.01 -15.14 -21.90
N GLN A 96 4.82 -16.14 -21.55
CA GLN A 96 4.55 -17.07 -20.44
C GLN A 96 4.50 -16.35 -19.09
N ARG A 97 5.43 -15.42 -18.82
CA ARG A 97 5.37 -14.55 -17.63
C ARG A 97 4.12 -13.68 -17.58
N ARG A 98 3.63 -13.20 -18.73
CA ARG A 98 2.38 -12.43 -18.82
C ARG A 98 1.15 -13.32 -18.65
N ALA A 99 1.17 -14.53 -19.18
CA ALA A 99 0.09 -15.52 -19.01
C ALA A 99 -0.01 -16.04 -17.57
N GLN A 100 1.09 -16.04 -16.81
CA GLN A 100 1.09 -16.29 -15.36
C GLN A 100 0.65 -15.07 -14.53
N GLN A 101 0.52 -13.90 -15.16
CA GLN A 101 0.01 -12.66 -14.56
C GLN A 101 -1.45 -12.40 -14.97
N THR A 102 -2.26 -13.44 -15.11
CA THR A 102 -3.71 -13.24 -15.15
C THR A 102 -4.10 -12.57 -13.83
N PRO A 103 -4.82 -11.44 -13.84
CA PRO A 103 -5.36 -10.86 -12.61
C PRO A 103 -6.12 -11.94 -11.85
N MET A 104 -5.73 -12.15 -10.60
CA MET A 104 -6.45 -13.05 -9.71
C MET A 104 -7.86 -12.49 -9.54
N GLN A 105 -8.88 -13.19 -10.05
CA GLN A 105 -10.27 -12.80 -9.89
C GLN A 105 -10.78 -13.32 -8.54
N LEU A 106 -11.60 -12.52 -7.86
CA LEU A 106 -12.28 -12.93 -6.64
C LEU A 106 -13.32 -14.01 -6.97
N SER A 107 -13.55 -14.96 -6.07
CA SER A 107 -14.72 -15.84 -6.19
C SER A 107 -16.00 -15.07 -5.85
N ASN A 108 -17.16 -15.59 -6.26
CA ASN A 108 -18.44 -15.00 -5.90
C ASN A 108 -18.63 -14.94 -4.38
N GLU A 109 -18.19 -15.96 -3.63
CA GLU A 109 -18.26 -15.95 -2.16
C GLU A 109 -17.39 -14.83 -1.57
N GLN A 110 -16.18 -14.65 -2.10
CA GLN A 110 -15.28 -13.58 -1.66
C GLN A 110 -15.86 -12.19 -1.93
N GLU A 111 -16.53 -12.00 -3.07
CA GLU A 111 -17.22 -10.73 -3.38
C GLU A 111 -18.38 -10.49 -2.43
N GLU A 112 -19.22 -11.49 -2.17
CA GLU A 112 -20.36 -11.39 -1.24
C GLU A 112 -19.91 -11.10 0.20
N LEU A 113 -18.83 -11.74 0.64
CA LEU A 113 -18.22 -11.50 1.94
C LEU A 113 -17.76 -10.03 2.06
N ILE A 114 -17.04 -9.52 1.06
CA ILE A 114 -16.60 -8.13 1.03
C ILE A 114 -17.80 -7.18 1.07
N GLN A 115 -18.85 -7.44 0.29
CA GLN A 115 -20.06 -6.60 0.29
C GLN A 115 -20.78 -6.61 1.64
N THR A 116 -20.84 -7.76 2.31
CA THR A 116 -21.43 -7.88 3.64
C THR A 116 -20.66 -7.02 4.66
N LEU A 117 -19.33 -7.13 4.67
CA LEU A 117 -18.46 -6.35 5.56
C LEU A 117 -18.56 -4.86 5.27
N LEU A 118 -18.49 -4.45 4.00
CA LEU A 118 -18.62 -3.05 3.58
C LEU A 118 -19.98 -2.46 3.95
N GLY A 119 -21.05 -3.22 3.75
CA GLY A 119 -22.40 -2.79 4.09
C GLY A 119 -22.55 -2.51 5.57
N ALA A 120 -22.07 -3.42 6.44
CA ALA A 120 -22.08 -3.24 7.89
C ALA A 120 -21.17 -2.06 8.31
N HIS A 121 -19.96 -1.97 7.74
CA HIS A 121 -19.03 -0.87 7.98
C HIS A 121 -19.67 0.48 7.64
N THR A 122 -20.26 0.61 6.46
CA THR A 122 -20.90 1.84 6.00
C THR A 122 -22.03 2.29 6.94
N ARG A 123 -22.87 1.34 7.41
CA ARG A 123 -24.01 1.65 8.30
C ARG A 123 -23.60 2.13 9.68
N HIS A 124 -22.50 1.63 10.21
CA HIS A 124 -22.16 1.81 11.63
C HIS A 124 -20.90 2.64 11.86
N MET A 125 -19.89 2.52 11.00
CA MET A 125 -18.57 3.11 11.18
C MET A 125 -18.20 4.14 10.10
N GLY A 126 -18.82 4.10 8.92
CA GLY A 126 -18.43 4.95 7.77
C GLY A 126 -18.40 6.46 8.05
N THR A 127 -19.35 6.99 8.83
CA THR A 127 -19.42 8.43 9.18
C THR A 127 -19.25 8.71 10.66
N MET A 128 -18.79 7.73 11.45
CA MET A 128 -18.76 7.84 12.91
C MET A 128 -17.87 8.98 13.40
N PHE A 129 -16.75 9.26 12.72
CA PHE A 129 -15.81 10.31 13.13
C PHE A 129 -16.35 11.73 12.91
N GLU A 130 -17.28 11.92 11.97
CA GLU A 130 -17.96 13.20 11.77
C GLU A 130 -18.87 13.54 12.96
N GLN A 131 -19.36 12.52 13.67
CA GLN A 131 -20.23 12.67 14.82
C GLN A 131 -19.48 13.05 16.10
N PHE A 132 -18.15 13.09 16.08
CA PHE A 132 -17.35 13.46 17.26
C PHE A 132 -17.69 14.87 17.78
N VAL A 133 -18.18 15.76 16.91
CA VAL A 133 -18.65 17.10 17.28
C VAL A 133 -19.83 17.10 18.25
N GLN A 134 -20.58 16.01 18.33
CA GLN A 134 -21.74 15.88 19.21
C GLN A 134 -21.33 15.69 20.68
N PHE A 135 -20.08 15.32 20.95
CA PHE A 135 -19.57 14.99 22.29
C PHE A 135 -18.86 16.18 22.96
N ARG A 136 -19.38 17.40 22.76
CA ARG A 136 -18.91 18.63 23.42
C ARG A 136 -17.37 18.82 23.36
N PRO A 137 -16.74 18.77 22.17
CA PRO A 137 -15.30 18.94 22.04
C PRO A 137 -14.85 20.31 22.59
N PRO A 138 -13.71 20.38 23.30
CA PRO A 138 -13.07 21.64 23.63
C PRO A 138 -12.79 22.49 22.38
N ALA A 139 -12.95 23.82 22.50
CA ALA A 139 -12.83 24.74 21.37
C ALA A 139 -11.49 24.64 20.61
N HIS A 140 -10.38 24.31 21.30
CA HIS A 140 -9.05 24.19 20.68
C HIS A 140 -8.91 22.99 19.73
N LEU A 141 -9.81 22.01 19.79
CA LEU A 141 -9.80 20.87 18.87
C LEU A 141 -10.36 21.25 17.49
N PHE A 142 -11.11 22.34 17.35
CA PHE A 142 -11.65 22.74 16.05
C PHE A 142 -10.55 23.34 15.17
N ILE A 143 -10.48 22.89 13.91
CA ILE A 143 -9.41 23.27 12.94
C ILE A 143 -9.29 24.79 12.75
N HIS A 144 -10.40 25.52 12.87
CA HIS A 144 -10.45 26.98 12.67
C HIS A 144 -10.10 27.80 13.92
N HIS A 145 -9.90 27.18 15.08
CA HIS A 145 -9.55 27.90 16.31
C HIS A 145 -8.03 27.96 16.50
N GLN A 146 -7.52 29.14 16.90
CA GLN A 146 -6.12 29.32 17.29
C GLN A 146 -5.80 28.52 18.57
N PRO A 147 -4.54 28.07 18.76
CA PRO A 147 -4.12 27.38 19.98
C PRO A 147 -4.42 28.26 21.20
N LEU A 148 -5.26 27.75 22.12
CA LEU A 148 -5.57 28.42 23.37
C LEU A 148 -4.33 28.39 24.28
N PRO A 149 -4.04 29.44 25.09
CA PRO A 149 -2.92 29.42 26.02
C PRO A 149 -2.99 28.25 27.01
N THR A 150 -1.82 27.91 27.55
CA THR A 150 -1.42 26.81 28.46
C THR A 150 -2.30 26.48 29.69
N LEU A 151 -3.48 27.11 29.86
CA LEU A 151 -4.36 27.00 31.03
C LEU A 151 -5.77 26.45 30.74
N ALA A 152 -6.01 25.86 29.57
CA ALA A 152 -7.32 25.24 29.29
C ALA A 152 -7.61 24.07 30.25
N PRO A 153 -8.79 24.00 30.89
CA PRO A 153 -9.14 22.91 31.81
C PRO A 153 -8.99 21.55 31.13
N VAL A 154 -8.30 20.61 31.80
CA VAL A 154 -8.05 19.25 31.27
C VAL A 154 -9.32 18.40 31.32
N LEU A 155 -10.16 18.58 32.33
CA LEU A 155 -11.36 17.75 32.54
C LEU A 155 -12.32 17.71 31.33
N PRO A 156 -12.69 18.83 30.67
CA PRO A 156 -13.50 18.77 29.44
C PRO A 156 -12.88 17.96 28.31
N LEU A 157 -11.54 17.96 28.18
CA LEU A 157 -10.84 17.16 27.18
C LEU A 157 -10.89 15.67 27.54
N VAL A 158 -10.68 15.32 28.81
CA VAL A 158 -10.77 13.94 29.31
C VAL A 158 -12.19 13.38 29.13
N THR A 159 -13.23 14.15 29.49
CA THR A 159 -14.63 13.75 29.28
C THR A 159 -14.96 13.57 27.81
N HIS A 160 -14.51 14.50 26.95
CA HIS A 160 -14.70 14.37 25.52
C HIS A 160 -14.04 13.10 24.95
N PHE A 161 -12.80 12.81 25.37
CA PHE A 161 -12.10 11.57 24.99
C PHE A 161 -12.84 10.32 25.48
N ALA A 162 -13.36 10.33 26.71
CA ALA A 162 -14.13 9.23 27.27
C ALA A 162 -15.40 8.96 26.45
N ASP A 163 -16.14 10.01 26.11
CA ASP A 163 -17.38 9.94 25.35
C ASP A 163 -17.14 9.40 23.93
N VAL A 164 -16.15 9.95 23.21
CA VAL A 164 -15.88 9.49 21.83
C VAL A 164 -15.35 8.05 21.81
N ASN A 165 -14.51 7.64 22.77
CA ASN A 165 -14.04 6.25 22.84
C ASN A 165 -15.18 5.27 23.12
N THR A 166 -16.06 5.62 24.06
CA THR A 166 -17.27 4.82 24.34
C THR A 166 -18.15 4.72 23.11
N PHE A 167 -18.37 5.84 22.40
CA PHE A 167 -19.13 5.85 21.17
C PHE A 167 -18.48 5.00 20.07
N MET A 168 -17.15 5.07 19.90
CA MET A 168 -16.44 4.27 18.90
C MET A 168 -16.68 2.78 19.12
N VAL A 169 -16.50 2.31 20.36
CA VAL A 169 -16.76 0.93 20.74
C VAL A 169 -18.21 0.53 20.48
N GLN A 170 -19.18 1.39 20.79
CA GLN A 170 -20.59 1.11 20.51
C GLN A 170 -20.85 0.92 19.02
N GLN A 171 -20.17 1.68 18.15
CA GLN A 171 -20.28 1.47 16.69
C GLN A 171 -19.62 0.18 16.24
N VAL A 172 -18.47 -0.21 16.84
CA VAL A 172 -17.86 -1.52 16.59
C VAL A 172 -18.81 -2.65 16.99
N ILE A 173 -19.44 -2.58 18.17
CA ILE A 173 -20.42 -3.59 18.61
C ILE A 173 -21.61 -3.70 17.64
N LYS A 174 -22.10 -2.56 17.11
CA LYS A 174 -23.16 -2.57 16.10
C LYS A 174 -22.68 -3.19 14.78
N PHE A 175 -21.48 -2.84 14.34
CA PHE A 175 -20.84 -3.45 13.17
C PHE A 175 -20.75 -4.98 13.31
N THR A 176 -20.21 -5.50 14.42
CA THR A 176 -20.06 -6.94 14.59
C THR A 176 -21.40 -7.65 14.67
N LYS A 177 -22.39 -7.08 15.39
CA LYS A 177 -23.75 -7.63 15.48
C LYS A 177 -24.50 -7.61 14.15
N ASP A 178 -24.09 -6.81 13.17
CA ASP A 178 -24.70 -6.81 11.86
C ASP A 178 -24.16 -7.95 10.97
N LEU A 179 -23.01 -8.53 11.31
CA LEU A 179 -22.43 -9.65 10.57
C LEU A 179 -23.18 -10.97 10.88
N PRO A 180 -23.72 -11.68 9.87
CA PRO A 180 -24.43 -12.95 10.09
C PRO A 180 -23.57 -14.00 10.79
N VAL A 181 -22.32 -14.16 10.34
CA VAL A 181 -21.36 -15.14 10.89
C VAL A 181 -20.94 -14.85 12.34
N PHE A 182 -20.96 -13.59 12.77
CA PHE A 182 -20.68 -13.25 14.17
C PHE A 182 -21.89 -13.56 15.05
N ARG A 183 -23.11 -13.26 14.57
CA ARG A 183 -24.36 -13.51 15.29
C ARG A 183 -24.63 -15.00 15.54
N SER A 184 -24.13 -15.88 14.69
CA SER A 184 -24.29 -17.33 14.85
C SER A 184 -23.39 -17.93 15.93
N LEU A 185 -22.34 -17.23 16.36
CA LEU A 185 -21.42 -17.71 17.39
C LEU A 185 -22.09 -17.73 18.79
N PRO A 186 -21.63 -18.59 19.72
CA PRO A 186 -22.05 -18.53 21.11
C PRO A 186 -21.85 -17.14 21.71
N ILE A 187 -22.76 -16.72 22.60
CA ILE A 187 -22.71 -15.38 23.19
C ILE A 187 -21.39 -15.12 23.96
N GLU A 188 -20.86 -16.14 24.63
CA GLU A 188 -19.58 -16.06 25.34
C GLU A 188 -18.39 -15.83 24.40
N ASP A 189 -18.43 -16.45 23.22
CA ASP A 189 -17.41 -16.24 22.18
C ASP A 189 -17.57 -14.83 21.57
N GLN A 190 -18.80 -14.37 21.32
CA GLN A 190 -19.05 -13.00 20.86
C GLN A 190 -18.47 -11.97 21.83
N ILE A 191 -18.67 -12.16 23.14
CA ILE A 191 -18.11 -11.29 24.19
C ILE A 191 -16.58 -11.36 24.16
N SER A 192 -16.00 -12.56 24.16
CA SER A 192 -14.55 -12.77 24.18
C SER A 192 -13.85 -12.14 22.96
N LEU A 193 -14.44 -12.28 21.78
CA LEU A 193 -13.93 -11.68 20.55
C LEU A 193 -14.02 -10.15 20.59
N LEU A 194 -15.15 -9.59 21.07
CA LEU A 194 -15.31 -8.14 21.22
C LEU A 194 -14.34 -7.55 22.24
N LYS A 195 -14.14 -8.20 23.40
CA LYS A 195 -13.14 -7.79 24.39
C LYS A 195 -11.74 -7.72 23.78
N GLY A 196 -11.38 -8.73 22.99
CA GLY A 196 -10.09 -8.80 22.31
C GLY A 196 -9.91 -7.75 21.20
N ALA A 197 -10.95 -7.49 20.41
CA ALA A 197 -10.78 -6.80 19.13
C ALA A 197 -11.35 -5.38 19.05
N ALA A 198 -12.22 -4.95 19.98
CA ALA A 198 -12.96 -3.69 19.81
C ALA A 198 -12.03 -2.48 19.68
N VAL A 199 -11.01 -2.38 20.54
CA VAL A 199 -10.00 -1.31 20.50
C VAL A 199 -9.13 -1.41 19.24
N GLU A 200 -8.74 -2.62 18.85
CA GLU A 200 -7.96 -2.86 17.64
C GLU A 200 -8.71 -2.37 16.40
N ILE A 201 -9.99 -2.71 16.29
CA ILE A 201 -10.87 -2.24 15.20
C ILE A 201 -11.02 -0.72 15.23
N CYS A 202 -11.21 -0.11 16.40
CA CYS A 202 -11.25 1.35 16.53
C CYS A 202 -9.99 2.00 15.94
N HIS A 203 -8.79 1.45 16.21
CA HIS A 203 -7.55 2.00 15.65
C HIS A 203 -7.37 1.71 14.16
N ILE A 204 -7.77 0.53 13.67
CA ILE A 204 -7.76 0.23 12.22
C ILE A 204 -8.61 1.26 11.47
N VAL A 205 -9.83 1.52 11.95
CA VAL A 205 -10.77 2.43 11.28
C VAL A 205 -10.39 3.90 11.49
N LEU A 206 -9.88 4.27 12.68
CA LEU A 206 -9.39 5.64 12.97
C LEU A 206 -8.23 6.04 12.05
N ASN A 207 -7.44 5.08 11.56
CA ASN A 207 -6.36 5.37 10.61
C ASN A 207 -6.84 6.06 9.33
N THR A 208 -8.11 5.87 8.95
CA THR A 208 -8.71 6.53 7.79
C THR A 208 -8.68 8.06 7.89
N THR A 209 -8.64 8.61 9.12
CA THR A 209 -8.61 10.05 9.41
C THR A 209 -7.19 10.58 9.65
N PHE A 210 -6.16 9.72 9.65
CA PHE A 210 -4.79 10.13 9.95
C PHE A 210 -4.15 10.91 8.78
N CYS A 211 -3.64 12.10 9.09
CA CYS A 211 -2.94 12.95 8.14
C CYS A 211 -1.41 12.80 8.27
N LEU A 212 -0.77 12.22 7.26
CA LEU A 212 0.69 12.03 7.24
C LEU A 212 1.49 13.34 7.26
N GLN A 213 0.93 14.41 6.70
CA GLN A 213 1.64 15.70 6.62
C GLN A 213 1.73 16.37 7.98
N THR A 214 0.64 16.33 8.74
CA THR A 214 0.51 17.06 10.01
C THR A 214 0.60 16.16 11.24
N GLN A 215 0.72 14.84 11.04
CA GLN A 215 0.81 13.82 12.11
C GLN A 215 -0.32 13.97 13.14
N ASN A 216 -1.55 14.13 12.66
CA ASN A 216 -2.74 14.27 13.50
C ASN A 216 -3.96 13.57 12.88
N PHE A 217 -4.99 13.36 13.70
CA PHE A 217 -6.26 12.81 13.26
C PHE A 217 -7.23 13.95 12.92
N LEU A 218 -7.90 13.83 11.77
CA LEU A 218 -8.88 14.78 11.27
C LEU A 218 -10.27 14.13 11.25
N CYS A 219 -11.01 14.27 12.36
CA CYS A 219 -12.35 13.67 12.52
C CYS A 219 -13.42 14.76 12.32
N GLY A 220 -13.93 14.87 11.10
CA GLY A 220 -14.81 15.98 10.72
C GLY A 220 -14.09 17.33 10.88
N PRO A 221 -14.68 18.33 11.58
CA PRO A 221 -14.03 19.62 11.81
C PRO A 221 -13.04 19.61 12.99
N LEU A 222 -12.77 18.46 13.60
CA LEU A 222 -11.92 18.31 14.77
C LEU A 222 -10.55 17.76 14.40
N ARG A 223 -9.52 18.28 15.06
CA ARG A 223 -8.12 17.90 14.92
C ARG A 223 -7.58 17.44 16.27
N TYR A 224 -7.09 16.20 16.31
CA TYR A 224 -6.49 15.60 17.51
C TYR A 224 -5.00 15.41 17.30
N THR A 225 -4.21 16.02 18.18
CA THR A 225 -2.75 15.94 18.16
C THR A 225 -2.23 14.96 19.20
N ILE A 226 -0.94 14.62 19.11
CA ILE A 226 -0.27 13.83 20.14
C ILE A 226 -0.28 14.56 21.50
N GLU A 227 -0.17 15.89 21.47
CA GLU A 227 -0.21 16.73 22.67
C GLU A 227 -1.58 16.68 23.36
N ASP A 228 -2.68 16.59 22.61
CA ASP A 228 -4.01 16.47 23.19
C ASP A 228 -4.17 15.16 23.96
N ALA A 229 -3.67 14.05 23.40
CA ALA A 229 -3.66 12.76 24.08
C ALA A 229 -2.73 12.75 25.31
N ALA A 230 -1.56 13.39 25.22
CA ALA A 230 -0.66 13.54 26.36
C ALA A 230 -1.33 14.35 27.50
N ARG A 231 -2.09 15.40 27.16
CA ARG A 231 -2.86 16.20 28.14
C ARG A 231 -3.99 15.42 28.80
N VAL A 232 -4.56 14.42 28.13
CA VAL A 232 -5.53 13.49 28.74
C VAL A 232 -4.86 12.60 29.79
N GLY A 233 -3.55 12.34 29.65
CA GLY A 233 -2.74 11.60 30.61
C GLY A 233 -2.04 10.37 30.04
N PHE A 234 -2.15 10.13 28.72
CA PHE A 234 -1.40 9.04 28.08
C PHE A 234 0.10 9.33 28.12
N GLN A 235 0.90 8.30 28.40
CA GLN A 235 2.36 8.39 28.39
C GLN A 235 2.88 8.67 26.98
N VAL A 236 3.90 9.53 26.88
CA VAL A 236 4.47 9.98 25.61
C VAL A 236 5.03 8.80 24.81
N GLU A 237 5.70 7.86 25.48
CA GLU A 237 6.30 6.68 24.86
C GLU A 237 5.24 5.78 24.21
N PHE A 238 4.10 5.62 24.87
CA PHE A 238 2.96 4.89 24.31
C PHE A 238 2.37 5.63 23.10
N LEU A 239 2.24 6.96 23.20
CA LEU A 239 1.70 7.76 22.11
C LEU A 239 2.61 7.76 20.88
N GLU A 240 3.93 7.79 21.06
CA GLU A 240 4.89 7.67 19.96
C GLU A 240 4.75 6.33 19.24
N LEU A 241 4.62 5.22 19.98
CA LEU A 241 4.34 3.90 19.43
C LEU A 241 3.02 3.89 18.64
N LEU A 242 1.94 4.43 19.22
CA LEU A 242 0.63 4.48 18.60
C LEU A 242 0.63 5.31 17.31
N PHE A 243 1.22 6.52 17.34
CA PHE A 243 1.31 7.39 16.16
C PHE A 243 2.23 6.80 15.09
N HIS A 244 3.29 6.08 15.48
CA HIS A 244 4.13 5.34 14.54
C HIS A 244 3.33 4.28 13.78
N PHE A 245 2.53 3.47 14.49
CA PHE A 245 1.62 2.49 13.89
C PHE A 245 0.69 3.16 12.86
N HIS A 246 0.03 4.26 13.25
CA HIS A 246 -0.88 4.99 12.35
C HIS A 246 -0.16 5.56 11.13
N GLY A 247 1.04 6.11 11.31
CA GLY A 247 1.87 6.59 10.21
C GLY A 247 2.29 5.47 9.26
N THR A 248 2.61 4.29 9.78
CA THR A 248 2.99 3.12 8.98
C THR A 248 1.80 2.58 8.19
N LEU A 249 0.65 2.37 8.84
CA LEU A 249 -0.58 1.91 8.19
C LEU A 249 -1.06 2.88 7.11
N ARG A 250 -1.06 4.19 7.40
CA ARG A 250 -1.53 5.22 6.45
C ARG A 250 -0.67 5.31 5.19
N LYS A 251 0.64 5.08 5.31
CA LYS A 251 1.57 5.03 4.16
C LYS A 251 1.26 3.89 3.18
N LEU A 252 0.54 2.86 3.62
CA LEU A 252 0.09 1.75 2.76
C LEU A 252 -1.07 2.12 1.84
N GLN A 253 -1.75 3.25 2.10
CA GLN A 253 -2.83 3.79 1.26
C GLN A 253 -3.95 2.77 1.02
N LEU A 254 -4.43 2.15 2.10
CA LEU A 254 -5.45 1.11 2.01
C LEU A 254 -6.77 1.65 1.43
N GLN A 255 -7.41 0.80 0.64
CA GLN A 255 -8.79 0.94 0.19
C GLN A 255 -9.75 0.43 1.27
N GLU A 256 -11.01 0.84 1.18
CA GLU A 256 -12.04 0.46 2.14
C GLU A 256 -12.20 -1.06 2.32
N PRO A 257 -12.20 -1.90 1.25
CA PRO A 257 -12.26 -3.35 1.41
C PRO A 257 -11.08 -3.92 2.20
N GLU A 258 -9.90 -3.31 2.08
CA GLU A 258 -8.70 -3.72 2.81
C GLU A 258 -8.82 -3.39 4.29
N TYR A 259 -9.39 -2.23 4.66
CA TYR A 259 -9.67 -1.89 6.06
C TYR A 259 -10.69 -2.81 6.70
N VAL A 260 -11.81 -3.10 6.02
CA VAL A 260 -12.88 -3.92 6.63
C VAL A 260 -12.46 -5.38 6.76
N LEU A 261 -11.68 -5.91 5.82
CA LEU A 261 -11.10 -7.25 5.92
C LEU A 261 -10.07 -7.30 7.05
N LEU A 262 -9.23 -6.27 7.21
CA LEU A 262 -8.28 -6.19 8.33
C LEU A 262 -9.00 -6.14 9.69
N ALA A 263 -10.08 -5.38 9.79
CA ALA A 263 -10.93 -5.33 10.99
C ALA A 263 -11.60 -6.69 11.28
N ALA A 264 -12.10 -7.37 10.25
CA ALA A 264 -12.68 -8.71 10.39
C ALA A 264 -11.64 -9.75 10.84
N MET A 265 -10.40 -9.68 10.32
CA MET A 265 -9.30 -10.53 10.78
C MET A 265 -8.95 -10.28 12.26
N ALA A 266 -8.96 -9.02 12.70
CA ALA A 266 -8.76 -8.68 14.12
C ALA A 266 -9.89 -9.22 15.01
N LEU A 267 -11.15 -9.15 14.52
CA LEU A 267 -12.34 -9.66 15.20
C LEU A 267 -12.28 -11.18 15.39
N PHE A 268 -12.15 -11.95 14.31
CA PHE A 268 -12.18 -13.40 14.31
C PHE A 268 -10.81 -13.97 14.70
N SER A 269 -10.33 -13.65 15.90
CA SER A 269 -9.06 -14.16 16.41
C SER A 269 -9.29 -15.37 17.32
N PRO A 270 -8.81 -16.58 16.96
CA PRO A 270 -9.10 -17.79 17.74
C PRO A 270 -8.33 -17.87 19.06
N ASP A 271 -7.29 -17.06 19.22
CA ASP A 271 -6.41 -17.01 20.38
C ASP A 271 -6.93 -16.12 21.52
N ARG A 272 -8.10 -15.47 21.36
CA ARG A 272 -8.64 -14.60 22.42
C ARG A 272 -8.99 -15.41 23.69
N PRO A 273 -8.67 -14.89 24.89
CA PRO A 273 -9.09 -15.50 26.14
C PRO A 273 -10.61 -15.68 26.20
N GLY A 274 -11.08 -16.82 26.68
CA GLY A 274 -12.52 -17.12 26.81
C GLY A 274 -13.17 -17.76 25.58
N VAL A 275 -12.53 -17.72 24.41
CA VAL A 275 -13.07 -18.34 23.19
C VAL A 275 -13.12 -19.87 23.30
N THR A 276 -14.31 -20.41 23.03
CA THR A 276 -14.62 -21.84 23.06
C THR A 276 -14.57 -22.48 21.67
N GLN A 277 -15.14 -21.87 20.62
CA GLN A 277 -15.16 -22.39 19.25
C GLN A 277 -13.91 -22.02 18.43
N ARG A 278 -12.71 -22.33 18.96
CA ARG A 278 -11.44 -21.90 18.37
C ARG A 278 -11.25 -22.30 16.91
N HIS A 279 -11.64 -23.53 16.55
CA HIS A 279 -11.50 -24.04 15.19
C HIS A 279 -12.40 -23.31 14.18
N GLU A 280 -13.67 -23.06 14.55
CA GLU A 280 -14.59 -22.31 13.69
C GLU A 280 -14.09 -20.87 13.48
N ILE A 281 -13.61 -20.23 14.55
CA ILE A 281 -13.09 -18.87 14.47
C ILE A 281 -11.79 -18.79 13.65
N ASP A 282 -10.91 -19.81 13.75
CA ASP A 282 -9.70 -19.90 12.93
C ASP A 282 -10.04 -20.01 11.44
N GLN A 283 -11.04 -20.82 11.08
CA GLN A 283 -11.53 -20.93 9.71
C GLN A 283 -12.10 -19.59 9.19
N LEU A 284 -12.88 -18.89 10.01
CA LEU A 284 -13.37 -17.56 9.67
C LEU A 284 -12.21 -16.58 9.46
N GLN A 285 -11.20 -16.59 10.32
CA GLN A 285 -10.02 -15.73 10.17
C GLN A 285 -9.26 -16.02 8.87
N GLU A 286 -9.06 -17.31 8.57
CA GLU A 286 -8.39 -17.77 7.35
C GLU A 286 -9.16 -17.32 6.10
N GLU A 287 -10.49 -17.43 6.10
CA GLU A 287 -11.33 -16.96 4.99
C GLU A 287 -11.15 -15.45 4.74
N MET A 288 -11.18 -14.62 5.81
CA MET A 288 -10.93 -13.17 5.70
C MET A 288 -9.52 -12.89 5.16
N ALA A 289 -8.52 -13.64 5.65
CA ALA A 289 -7.13 -13.48 5.29
C ALA A 289 -6.87 -13.85 3.81
N LEU A 290 -7.44 -14.95 3.34
CA LEU A 290 -7.37 -15.38 1.94
C LEU A 290 -8.12 -14.41 1.03
N THR A 291 -9.28 -13.92 1.46
CA THR A 291 -10.05 -12.90 0.72
C THR A 291 -9.28 -11.60 0.56
N LEU A 292 -8.64 -11.11 1.63
CA LEU A 292 -7.75 -9.94 1.56
C LEU A 292 -6.57 -10.17 0.61
N GLN A 293 -5.97 -11.35 0.67
CA GLN A 293 -4.87 -11.69 -0.22
C GLN A 293 -5.30 -11.73 -1.69
N SER A 294 -6.45 -12.36 -1.98
CA SER A 294 -7.05 -12.37 -3.32
C SER A 294 -7.35 -10.96 -3.81
N TYR A 295 -7.96 -10.13 -2.96
CA TYR A 295 -8.31 -8.76 -3.28
C TYR A 295 -7.06 -7.95 -3.68
N ILE A 296 -6.02 -7.97 -2.85
CA ILE A 296 -4.76 -7.26 -3.12
C ILE A 296 -4.11 -7.75 -4.42
N LYS A 297 -4.09 -9.08 -4.66
CA LYS A 297 -3.50 -9.66 -5.87
C LYS A 297 -4.29 -9.34 -7.14
N GLY A 298 -5.60 -9.18 -7.03
CA GLY A 298 -6.48 -8.83 -8.16
C GLY A 298 -6.35 -7.38 -8.62
N GLN A 299 -5.83 -6.48 -7.79
CA GLN A 299 -5.65 -5.05 -8.09
C GLN A 299 -4.45 -4.83 -9.05
N GLN A 300 -4.70 -4.89 -10.36
CA GLN A 300 -3.66 -4.75 -11.40
C GLN A 300 -2.88 -3.43 -11.40
N GLN A 301 -3.36 -2.39 -10.71
CA GLN A 301 -2.87 -1.01 -10.87
C GLN A 301 -1.96 -0.50 -9.76
N ARG A 302 -1.58 -1.31 -8.77
CA ARG A 302 -0.73 -0.84 -7.67
C ARG A 302 0.75 -1.21 -7.87
N PRO A 303 1.60 -0.28 -8.37
CA PRO A 303 3.03 -0.54 -8.61
C PRO A 303 3.87 -0.82 -7.34
N ARG A 304 3.29 -0.76 -6.13
CA ARG A 304 3.99 -0.81 -4.84
C ARG A 304 3.76 -2.09 -4.00
N ASP A 305 3.02 -3.07 -4.50
CA ASP A 305 2.31 -4.02 -3.62
C ASP A 305 2.94 -5.41 -3.44
N ARG A 306 4.22 -5.61 -3.78
CA ARG A 306 4.84 -6.94 -3.64
C ARG A 306 4.78 -7.53 -2.22
N PHE A 307 4.60 -6.70 -1.19
CA PHE A 307 4.55 -7.13 0.20
C PHE A 307 3.41 -6.49 1.00
N LEU A 308 2.38 -5.92 0.35
CA LEU A 308 1.30 -5.24 1.07
C LEU A 308 0.62 -6.17 2.08
N TYR A 309 0.18 -7.35 1.61
CA TYR A 309 -0.45 -8.37 2.47
C TYR A 309 0.43 -8.74 3.68
N ALA A 310 1.71 -9.02 3.46
CA ALA A 310 2.63 -9.38 4.55
C ALA A 310 2.83 -8.24 5.57
N LYS A 311 2.86 -6.98 5.11
CA LYS A 311 2.93 -5.81 6.00
C LYS A 311 1.67 -5.67 6.85
N LEU A 312 0.50 -5.95 6.28
CA LEU A 312 -0.76 -5.91 7.03
C LEU A 312 -0.81 -6.95 8.15
N LEU A 313 -0.32 -8.17 7.90
CA LEU A 313 -0.19 -9.20 8.94
C LEU A 313 0.77 -8.76 10.06
N GLY A 314 1.90 -8.15 9.70
CA GLY A 314 2.85 -7.59 10.68
C GLY A 314 2.22 -6.49 11.54
N LEU A 315 1.42 -5.60 10.92
CA LEU A 315 0.71 -4.54 11.63
C LEU A 315 -0.38 -5.07 12.57
N LEU A 316 -1.09 -6.15 12.22
CA LEU A 316 -2.03 -6.81 13.14
C LEU A 316 -1.32 -7.34 14.39
N ALA A 317 -0.11 -7.91 14.23
CA ALA A 317 0.67 -8.37 15.37
C ALA A 317 1.13 -7.21 16.26
N GLU A 318 1.63 -6.11 15.67
CA GLU A 318 1.98 -4.89 16.41
C GLU A 318 0.77 -4.30 17.16
N LEU A 319 -0.40 -4.36 16.54
CA LEU A 319 -1.65 -3.86 17.12
C LEU A 319 -2.06 -4.63 18.39
N ARG A 320 -1.72 -5.91 18.52
CA ARG A 320 -1.94 -6.67 19.78
C ARG A 320 -1.17 -6.04 20.94
N SER A 321 0.10 -5.70 20.73
CA SER A 321 0.93 -5.06 21.75
C SER A 321 0.43 -3.65 22.10
N ILE A 322 -0.03 -2.89 21.09
CA ILE A 322 -0.64 -1.58 21.31
C ILE A 322 -1.94 -1.71 22.12
N ASN A 323 -2.75 -2.72 21.85
CA ASN A 323 -4.00 -2.97 22.56
C ASN A 323 -3.76 -3.26 24.05
N GLU A 324 -2.79 -4.13 24.37
CA GLU A 324 -2.38 -4.41 25.75
C GLU A 324 -1.88 -3.15 26.47
N ALA A 325 -1.01 -2.38 25.81
CA ALA A 325 -0.51 -1.13 26.35
C ALA A 325 -1.63 -0.10 26.56
N TYR A 326 -2.58 0.00 25.63
CA TYR A 326 -3.72 0.90 25.73
C TYR A 326 -4.62 0.57 26.93
N GLY A 327 -4.91 -0.72 27.15
CA GLY A 327 -5.64 -1.19 28.33
C GLY A 327 -4.95 -0.79 29.63
N TYR A 328 -3.63 -0.95 29.70
CA TYR A 328 -2.83 -0.49 30.83
C TYR A 328 -2.92 1.04 31.03
N GLN A 329 -2.79 1.84 29.97
CA GLN A 329 -2.87 3.30 30.07
C GLN A 329 -4.22 3.76 30.64
N ILE A 330 -5.35 3.25 30.14
CA ILE A 330 -6.69 3.67 30.59
C ILE A 330 -6.89 3.44 32.08
N GLN A 331 -6.40 2.31 32.61
CA GLN A 331 -6.54 1.98 34.03
C GLN A 331 -5.74 2.93 34.93
N HIS A 332 -4.67 3.54 34.41
CA HIS A 332 -3.77 4.41 35.17
C HIS A 332 -4.01 5.91 34.96
N ILE A 333 -4.79 6.30 33.94
CA ILE A 333 -5.19 7.69 33.75
C ILE A 333 -6.30 8.05 34.74
N GLN A 334 -6.02 9.03 35.59
CA GLN A 334 -6.89 9.41 36.71
C GLN A 334 -8.30 9.79 36.23
N GLY A 335 -9.31 9.04 36.70
CA GLY A 335 -10.72 9.29 36.42
C GLY A 335 -11.20 8.85 35.03
N LEU A 336 -10.31 8.51 34.10
CA LEU A 336 -10.69 8.17 32.72
C LEU A 336 -11.42 6.81 32.64
N SER A 337 -10.91 5.76 33.30
CA SER A 337 -11.59 4.45 33.33
C SER A 337 -13.01 4.54 33.89
N ALA A 338 -13.23 5.34 34.95
CA ALA A 338 -14.54 5.50 35.57
C ALA A 338 -15.56 6.22 34.67
N MET A 339 -15.10 7.01 33.71
CA MET A 339 -15.96 7.66 32.71
C MET A 339 -16.34 6.73 31.56
N MET A 340 -15.66 5.59 31.40
CA MET A 340 -15.86 4.65 30.29
C MET A 340 -16.15 3.23 30.80
N PRO A 341 -17.27 2.99 31.51
CA PRO A 341 -17.56 1.68 32.10
C PRO A 341 -17.59 0.55 31.05
N LEU A 342 -18.09 0.83 29.84
CA LEU A 342 -18.09 -0.13 28.73
C LEU A 342 -16.66 -0.49 28.29
N LEU A 343 -15.77 0.50 28.20
CA LEU A 343 -14.39 0.27 27.79
C LEU A 343 -13.60 -0.43 28.90
N GLN A 344 -13.90 -0.12 30.16
CA GLN A 344 -13.35 -0.84 31.31
C GLN A 344 -13.74 -2.32 31.27
N GLU A 345 -15.00 -2.66 30.95
CA GLU A 345 -15.42 -4.05 30.76
C GLU A 345 -14.67 -4.73 29.61
N ILE A 346 -14.48 -4.03 28.49
CA ILE A 346 -13.75 -4.54 27.31
C ILE A 346 -12.27 -4.77 27.60
N CYS A 347 -11.63 -3.86 28.31
CA CYS A 347 -10.20 -3.94 28.65
C CYS A 347 -9.92 -4.71 29.95
N SER A 348 -10.93 -5.34 30.55
CA SER A 348 -10.81 -6.16 31.78
C SER A 348 -10.71 -7.65 31.53
#